data_AF-A0A2T0MCP8-F1
#
_entry.id   AF-A0A2T0MCP8-F1
#
_cell.length_a   1.000
_cell.length_b   1.000
_cell.length_c   1.000
_cell.angle_alpha   90.00
_cell.angle_beta   90.00
_cell.angle_gamma   90.00
#
_symmetry.space_group_name_H-M   'P 1'
#
loop_
_entity.id
_entity.type
_entity.pdbx_description
1 polymer ?
#
loop_
_entity_poly.entity_id
_entity_poly.type
_entity_poly.pdbx_seq_one_letter_code
_entity_poly.pdbx_strand_id
1 'polypeptide(L)'
;MKKSKISFCTVCMNRVHHLKETLPKNIKDNISYGNLEFVVLDYNSQDDLENWIFSEMGYYLSQGILVYLKTEKPEKFFMSHSKNVVSKQADGDIICNVDADNFLGKGFAEYIDDSFRTERNAYLTVDKRTTKRDCFGRICMRKKDFLKIRGYDESMIGYGFEDFDLRNRLELLGRKALFISEKSFLQALVHDDKERLINESNATSIFKIFVRFIDHAKSELLYLFDNNKYFRGKIAISRLINSESIYNLFPEKRNYEYANFLVNDKWNQGNWLKSPNEYSLENKECEMRLKLGIVQKNPLELFDKLNKNVFHEIIDDIQIMDMMMFFSQINNRIIMEKNRKEKKIAVNPNGFGETVFC
;
A
#
# COMPACT_ATOMS: atom_id res chain seq x y z
N MET A 1 -17.05 -19.24 -27.66
CA MET A 1 -16.16 -19.53 -26.51
C MET A 1 -16.90 -19.11 -25.25
N LYS A 2 -16.80 -19.88 -24.15
CA LYS A 2 -17.45 -19.55 -22.87
C LYS A 2 -16.74 -18.34 -22.24
N LYS A 3 -17.50 -17.34 -21.79
CA LYS A 3 -17.00 -16.16 -21.04
C LYS A 3 -16.27 -16.63 -19.77
N SER A 4 -15.11 -16.05 -19.46
CA SER A 4 -14.36 -16.39 -18.22
C SER A 4 -15.14 -16.01 -16.97
N LYS A 5 -14.99 -16.77 -15.87
CA LYS A 5 -15.56 -16.34 -14.58
C LYS A 5 -14.69 -15.21 -14.02
N ILE A 6 -15.31 -14.09 -13.62
CA ILE A 6 -14.60 -12.93 -13.04
C ILE A 6 -14.98 -12.79 -11.57
N SER A 7 -13.98 -12.70 -10.69
CA SER A 7 -14.20 -12.38 -9.28
C SER A 7 -13.70 -10.98 -8.96
N PHE A 8 -14.59 -10.14 -8.45
CA PHE A 8 -14.25 -8.84 -7.90
C PHE A 8 -13.98 -8.97 -6.40
N CYS A 9 -12.72 -8.86 -6.01
CA CYS A 9 -12.25 -9.07 -4.66
C CYS A 9 -12.16 -7.73 -3.93
N THR A 10 -12.93 -7.58 -2.86
CA THR A 10 -12.96 -6.37 -2.03
C THR A 10 -12.60 -6.70 -0.59
N VAL A 11 -11.67 -5.93 -0.01
CA VAL A 11 -11.36 -6.00 1.42
C VAL A 11 -12.02 -4.81 2.11
N CYS A 12 -12.66 -5.06 3.25
CA CYS A 12 -13.23 -4.02 4.09
C CYS A 12 -12.72 -4.18 5.54
N MET A 13 -12.26 -3.08 6.14
CA MET A 13 -11.97 -2.99 7.57
C MET A 13 -12.38 -1.58 8.04
N ASN A 14 -13.49 -1.48 8.76
CA ASN A 14 -14.04 -0.21 9.28
C ASN A 14 -14.43 0.81 8.18
N ARG A 15 -14.87 0.33 7.02
CA ARG A 15 -15.24 1.15 5.86
C ARG A 15 -16.61 0.78 5.29
N VAL A 16 -17.54 0.30 6.12
CA VAL A 16 -18.89 -0.09 5.66
C VAL A 16 -19.62 1.05 4.95
N HIS A 17 -19.39 2.31 5.36
CA HIS A 17 -20.01 3.48 4.74
C HIS A 17 -19.62 3.64 3.26
N HIS A 18 -18.35 3.44 2.90
CA HIS A 18 -17.92 3.40 1.50
C HIS A 18 -18.52 2.21 0.75
N LEU A 19 -18.50 1.03 1.37
CA LEU A 19 -18.99 -0.19 0.74
C LEU A 19 -20.50 -0.15 0.46
N LYS A 20 -21.28 0.53 1.34
CA LYS A 20 -22.71 0.81 1.17
C LYS A 20 -23.01 1.57 -0.13
N GLU A 21 -22.11 2.46 -0.54
CA GLU A 21 -22.26 3.23 -1.77
C GLU A 21 -21.78 2.44 -3.00
N THR A 22 -20.66 1.73 -2.89
CA THR A 22 -19.99 1.13 -4.05
C THR A 22 -20.51 -0.25 -4.41
N LEU A 23 -20.67 -1.16 -3.44
CA LEU A 23 -20.98 -2.58 -3.71
C LEU A 23 -22.32 -2.77 -4.44
N PRO A 24 -23.45 -2.17 -4.00
CA PRO A 24 -24.73 -2.36 -4.70
C PRO A 24 -24.68 -1.83 -6.13
N LYS A 25 -23.98 -0.71 -6.36
CA LYS A 25 -23.81 -0.13 -7.69
C LYS A 25 -22.91 -0.99 -8.56
N ASN A 26 -21.78 -1.46 -8.03
CA ASN A 26 -20.83 -2.30 -8.75
C ASN A 26 -21.47 -3.62 -9.23
N ILE A 27 -22.31 -4.24 -8.39
CA ILE A 27 -23.10 -5.42 -8.76
C ILE A 27 -24.06 -5.06 -9.90
N LYS A 28 -24.93 -4.06 -9.73
CA LYS A 28 -25.92 -3.65 -10.75
C LYS A 28 -25.28 -3.31 -12.09
N ASP A 29 -24.15 -2.62 -12.07
CA ASP A 29 -23.43 -2.17 -13.26
C ASP A 29 -22.81 -3.34 -14.07
N ASN A 30 -22.64 -4.52 -13.47
CA ASN A 30 -21.94 -5.65 -14.09
C ASN A 30 -22.72 -6.97 -14.14
N ILE A 31 -23.83 -7.10 -13.40
CA ILE A 31 -24.62 -8.34 -13.27
C ILE A 31 -25.07 -8.94 -14.62
N SER A 32 -25.27 -8.11 -15.66
CA SER A 32 -25.63 -8.57 -17.00
C SER A 32 -24.56 -9.44 -17.67
N TYR A 33 -23.31 -9.40 -17.19
CA TYR A 33 -22.24 -10.30 -17.64
C TYR A 33 -22.55 -11.78 -17.34
N GLY A 34 -23.28 -12.04 -16.26
CA GLY A 34 -23.70 -13.37 -15.82
C GLY A 34 -22.62 -14.16 -15.08
N ASN A 35 -21.48 -14.45 -15.72
CA ASN A 35 -20.45 -15.33 -15.15
C ASN A 35 -19.48 -14.60 -14.21
N LEU A 36 -19.98 -13.98 -13.14
CA LEU A 36 -19.17 -13.22 -12.18
C LEU A 36 -19.53 -13.54 -10.73
N GLU A 37 -18.69 -13.07 -9.82
CA GLU A 37 -18.99 -12.97 -8.39
C GLU A 37 -18.30 -11.74 -7.79
N PHE A 38 -18.82 -11.29 -6.66
CA PHE A 38 -18.23 -10.29 -5.79
C PHE A 38 -17.85 -10.98 -4.49
N VAL A 39 -16.58 -10.90 -4.11
CA VAL A 39 -16.06 -11.53 -2.89
C VAL A 39 -15.65 -10.41 -1.94
N VAL A 40 -16.37 -10.27 -0.83
CA VAL A 40 -16.11 -9.28 0.20
C VAL A 40 -15.49 -9.98 1.40
N LEU A 41 -14.29 -9.53 1.78
CA LEU A 41 -13.64 -9.91 3.02
C LEU A 41 -13.84 -8.82 4.07
N ASP A 42 -14.62 -9.14 5.09
CA ASP A 42 -14.58 -8.45 6.37
C ASP A 42 -13.30 -8.85 7.12
N TYR A 43 -12.35 -7.92 7.15
CA TYR A 43 -11.03 -8.09 7.72
C TYR A 43 -10.98 -7.57 9.16
N ASN A 44 -11.83 -8.15 10.00
CA ASN A 44 -12.04 -7.81 11.41
C ASN A 44 -12.57 -6.38 11.63
N SER A 45 -13.59 -5.99 10.87
CA SER A 45 -14.28 -4.71 11.07
C SER A 45 -14.98 -4.67 12.42
N GLN A 46 -14.91 -3.50 13.04
CA GLN A 46 -15.57 -3.13 14.30
C GLN A 46 -16.83 -2.28 14.04
N ASP A 47 -17.17 -2.06 12.76
CA ASP A 47 -18.39 -1.39 12.33
C ASP A 47 -19.49 -2.42 11.99
N ASP A 48 -20.64 -1.93 11.52
CA ASP A 48 -21.85 -2.73 11.28
C ASP A 48 -21.83 -3.50 9.94
N LEU A 49 -20.65 -3.88 9.44
CA LEU A 49 -20.47 -4.49 8.11
C LEU A 49 -21.26 -5.80 7.95
N GLU A 50 -21.11 -6.73 8.89
CA GLU A 50 -21.75 -8.05 8.82
C GLU A 50 -23.28 -7.94 8.78
N ASN A 51 -23.85 -7.22 9.75
CA ASN A 51 -25.30 -7.03 9.84
C ASN A 51 -25.85 -6.38 8.56
N TRP A 52 -25.17 -5.35 8.06
CA TRP A 52 -25.58 -4.69 6.83
C TRP A 52 -25.55 -5.62 5.60
N ILE A 53 -24.51 -6.45 5.46
CA ILE A 53 -24.42 -7.42 4.36
C ILE A 53 -25.61 -8.38 4.41
N PHE A 54 -25.92 -8.94 5.58
CA PHE A 54 -27.03 -9.89 5.70
C PHE A 54 -28.40 -9.25 5.54
N SER A 55 -28.61 -8.02 6.02
CA SER A 55 -29.91 -7.34 5.92
C SER A 55 -30.18 -6.76 4.53
N GLU A 56 -29.21 -6.07 3.92
CA GLU A 56 -29.42 -5.30 2.68
C GLU A 56 -28.95 -6.04 1.43
N MET A 57 -27.99 -6.96 1.56
CA MET A 57 -27.37 -7.66 0.41
C MET A 57 -27.75 -9.15 0.34
N GLY A 58 -28.64 -9.61 1.21
CA GLY A 58 -29.10 -11.01 1.32
C GLY A 58 -29.59 -11.64 0.01
N TYR A 59 -30.24 -10.85 -0.85
CA TYR A 59 -30.64 -11.33 -2.19
C TYR A 59 -29.42 -11.79 -3.01
N TYR A 60 -28.35 -10.98 -3.10
CA TYR A 60 -27.16 -11.34 -3.87
C TYR A 60 -26.38 -12.51 -3.25
N LEU A 61 -26.40 -12.64 -1.92
CA LEU A 61 -25.85 -13.82 -1.22
C LEU A 61 -26.59 -15.10 -1.66
N SER A 62 -27.92 -15.09 -1.62
CA SER A 62 -28.75 -16.25 -2.00
C SER A 62 -28.58 -16.68 -3.46
N GLN A 63 -28.24 -15.74 -4.34
CA GLN A 63 -28.01 -16.00 -5.76
C GLN A 63 -26.57 -16.44 -6.05
N GLY A 64 -25.68 -16.46 -5.05
CA GLY A 64 -24.25 -16.74 -5.25
C GLY A 64 -23.51 -15.65 -6.03
N ILE A 65 -24.10 -14.47 -6.18
CA ILE A 65 -23.47 -13.31 -6.84
C ILE A 65 -22.51 -12.62 -5.88
N LEU A 66 -22.85 -12.60 -4.58
CA LEU A 66 -22.04 -12.07 -3.51
C LEU A 66 -21.57 -13.23 -2.62
N VAL A 67 -20.29 -13.23 -2.29
CA VAL A 67 -19.66 -14.11 -1.30
C VAL A 67 -19.14 -13.21 -0.19
N TYR A 68 -19.57 -13.48 1.04
CA TYR A 68 -19.11 -12.77 2.22
C TYR A 68 -18.19 -13.69 3.04
N LEU A 69 -17.03 -13.17 3.40
CA LEU A 69 -16.02 -13.86 4.20
C LEU A 69 -15.68 -12.97 5.39
N LYS A 70 -15.54 -13.55 6.57
CA LYS A 70 -15.13 -12.82 7.77
C LYS A 70 -13.96 -13.48 8.47
N THR A 71 -13.04 -12.67 8.98
CA THR A 71 -12.01 -13.11 9.90
C THR A 71 -11.91 -12.14 11.07
N GLU A 72 -11.67 -12.65 12.28
CA GLU A 72 -11.58 -11.85 13.51
C GLU A 72 -10.14 -11.76 14.06
N LYS A 73 -9.16 -12.36 13.36
CA LYS A 73 -7.78 -12.44 13.86
C LYS A 73 -6.96 -11.15 13.70
N PRO A 74 -6.97 -10.46 12.55
CA PRO A 74 -6.09 -9.31 12.35
C PRO A 74 -6.59 -8.09 13.12
N GLU A 75 -5.84 -7.60 14.11
CA GLU A 75 -6.18 -6.36 14.83
C GLU A 75 -5.82 -5.09 14.03
N LYS A 76 -4.92 -5.24 13.05
CA LYS A 76 -4.40 -4.17 12.21
C LYS A 76 -4.60 -4.52 10.74
N PHE A 77 -4.67 -3.50 9.90
CA PHE A 77 -4.85 -3.66 8.47
C PHE A 77 -3.52 -4.00 7.79
N PHE A 78 -3.43 -5.22 7.24
CA PHE A 78 -2.27 -5.70 6.49
C PHE A 78 -2.64 -5.83 5.01
N MET A 79 -2.35 -4.80 4.20
CA MET A 79 -2.78 -4.71 2.79
C MET A 79 -2.46 -5.94 1.96
N SER A 80 -1.20 -6.40 1.97
CA SER A 80 -0.77 -7.58 1.20
C SER A 80 -1.50 -8.85 1.62
N HIS A 81 -1.59 -9.08 2.94
CA HIS A 81 -2.23 -10.28 3.48
C HIS A 81 -3.73 -10.29 3.22
N SER A 82 -4.43 -9.20 3.48
CA SER A 82 -5.88 -9.13 3.27
C SER A 82 -6.27 -9.31 1.80
N LYS A 83 -5.53 -8.65 0.87
CA LYS A 83 -5.66 -8.87 -0.58
C LYS A 83 -5.39 -10.32 -0.96
N ASN A 84 -4.42 -10.98 -0.31
CA ASN A 84 -4.14 -12.39 -0.53
C ASN A 84 -5.27 -13.31 -0.06
N VAL A 85 -5.81 -13.07 1.15
CA VAL A 85 -6.92 -13.85 1.72
C VAL A 85 -8.11 -13.83 0.77
N VAL A 86 -8.61 -12.64 0.41
CA VAL A 86 -9.82 -12.52 -0.44
C VAL A 86 -9.59 -13.12 -1.83
N SER A 87 -8.42 -12.90 -2.42
CA SER A 87 -8.10 -13.37 -3.78
C SER A 87 -7.91 -14.88 -3.86
N LYS A 88 -7.45 -15.53 -2.78
CA LYS A 88 -7.36 -17.00 -2.71
C LYS A 88 -8.74 -17.66 -2.70
N GLN A 89 -9.70 -17.06 -2.02
CA GLN A 89 -11.07 -17.59 -1.89
C GLN A 89 -11.95 -17.35 -3.13
N ALA A 90 -11.58 -16.40 -3.99
CA ALA A 90 -12.31 -16.11 -5.22
C ALA A 90 -12.24 -17.24 -6.25
N ASP A 91 -13.35 -17.68 -6.82
CA ASP A 91 -13.46 -18.83 -7.75
C ASP A 91 -13.23 -18.50 -9.23
N GLY A 92 -13.06 -17.22 -9.56
CA GLY A 92 -12.92 -16.75 -10.93
C GLY A 92 -11.65 -17.24 -11.64
N ASP A 93 -11.75 -17.39 -12.95
CA ASP A 93 -10.58 -17.57 -13.83
C ASP A 93 -9.70 -16.31 -13.82
N ILE A 94 -10.34 -15.16 -13.67
CA ILE A 94 -9.74 -13.83 -13.57
C ILE A 94 -10.21 -13.23 -12.24
N ILE A 95 -9.26 -12.73 -11.47
CA ILE A 95 -9.52 -11.97 -10.24
C ILE A 95 -9.23 -10.49 -10.50
N CYS A 96 -9.99 -9.61 -9.87
CA CYS A 96 -9.84 -8.16 -9.92
C CYS A 96 -9.86 -7.60 -8.50
N ASN A 97 -8.79 -6.92 -8.09
CA ASN A 97 -8.81 -6.17 -6.83
C ASN A 97 -9.66 -4.90 -6.99
N VAL A 98 -10.54 -4.65 -6.02
CA VAL A 98 -11.42 -3.49 -5.95
C VAL A 98 -11.44 -2.98 -4.52
N ASP A 99 -11.00 -1.75 -4.29
CA ASP A 99 -11.05 -1.16 -2.96
C ASP A 99 -12.52 -0.84 -2.56
N ALA A 100 -12.81 -0.76 -1.26
CA ALA A 100 -14.19 -0.57 -0.79
C ALA A 100 -14.84 0.76 -1.22
N ASP A 101 -14.03 1.75 -1.58
CA ASP A 101 -14.40 3.09 -2.05
C ASP A 101 -14.40 3.23 -3.58
N ASN A 102 -14.19 2.12 -4.31
CA ASN A 102 -13.99 2.13 -5.75
C ASN A 102 -15.28 1.72 -6.50
N PHE A 103 -15.66 2.50 -7.53
CA PHE A 103 -16.70 2.12 -8.50
C PHE A 103 -16.10 1.39 -9.69
N LEU A 104 -16.75 0.32 -10.15
CA LEU A 104 -16.35 -0.46 -11.32
C LEU A 104 -16.77 0.17 -12.63
N GLY A 105 -17.93 0.84 -12.66
CA GLY A 105 -18.56 1.31 -13.89
C GLY A 105 -19.30 0.20 -14.64
N LYS A 106 -20.23 0.60 -15.51
CA LYS A 106 -21.11 -0.30 -16.27
C LYS A 106 -20.33 -1.06 -17.35
N GLY A 107 -20.45 -2.39 -17.35
CA GLY A 107 -19.84 -3.25 -18.38
C GLY A 107 -18.33 -3.51 -18.18
N PHE A 108 -17.77 -3.20 -17.01
CA PHE A 108 -16.36 -3.44 -16.74
C PHE A 108 -15.98 -4.94 -16.79
N ALA A 109 -16.89 -5.82 -16.37
CA ALA A 109 -16.69 -7.26 -16.49
C ALA A 109 -16.50 -7.70 -17.96
N GLU A 110 -17.26 -7.11 -18.90
CA GLU A 110 -17.09 -7.38 -20.33
C GLU A 110 -15.75 -6.85 -20.85
N TYR A 111 -15.38 -5.64 -20.44
CA TYR A 111 -14.09 -5.06 -20.77
C TYR A 111 -12.90 -5.95 -20.32
N ILE A 112 -12.98 -6.53 -19.11
CA ILE A 112 -11.96 -7.45 -18.62
C ILE A 112 -11.89 -8.71 -19.50
N ASP A 113 -13.02 -9.38 -19.74
CA ASP A 113 -13.04 -10.62 -20.54
C ASP A 113 -12.49 -10.37 -21.95
N ASP A 114 -12.91 -9.29 -22.60
CA ASP A 114 -12.46 -8.88 -23.93
C ASP A 114 -10.94 -8.64 -23.98
N SER A 115 -10.40 -7.99 -22.95
CA SER A 115 -8.96 -7.72 -22.82
C SER A 115 -8.16 -9.02 -22.73
N PHE A 116 -8.58 -9.97 -21.90
CA PHE A 116 -7.89 -11.25 -21.71
C PHE A 116 -8.12 -12.26 -22.86
N ARG A 117 -9.20 -12.08 -23.64
CA ARG A 117 -9.41 -12.82 -24.90
C ARG A 117 -8.48 -12.31 -26.00
N THR A 118 -8.29 -10.99 -26.07
CA THR A 118 -7.41 -10.34 -27.05
C THR A 118 -5.94 -10.62 -26.77
N GLU A 119 -5.51 -10.49 -25.51
CA GLU A 119 -4.13 -10.77 -25.10
C GLU A 119 -4.14 -11.77 -23.93
N ARG A 120 -3.76 -13.02 -24.25
CA ARG A 120 -3.87 -14.12 -23.28
C ARG A 120 -2.83 -14.04 -22.17
N ASN A 121 -1.66 -13.46 -22.47
CA ASN A 121 -0.51 -13.36 -21.57
C ASN A 121 -0.39 -11.94 -21.02
N ALA A 122 -1.45 -11.43 -20.41
CA ALA A 122 -1.50 -10.09 -19.86
C ALA A 122 -2.03 -10.04 -18.42
N TYR A 123 -1.93 -8.86 -17.83
CA TYR A 123 -2.74 -8.41 -16.70
C TYR A 123 -3.24 -6.99 -16.99
N LEU A 124 -4.39 -6.62 -16.43
CA LEU A 124 -4.93 -5.26 -16.53
C LEU A 124 -4.52 -4.44 -15.31
N THR A 125 -4.19 -3.18 -15.54
CA THR A 125 -3.83 -2.24 -14.49
C THR A 125 -4.09 -0.79 -14.89
N VAL A 126 -3.82 0.15 -13.98
CA VAL A 126 -4.01 1.58 -14.20
C VAL A 126 -2.72 2.25 -14.63
N ASP A 127 -2.78 3.15 -15.63
CA ASP A 127 -1.66 4.03 -15.95
C ASP A 127 -1.59 5.19 -14.94
N LYS A 128 -0.56 5.14 -14.10
CA LYS A 128 -0.30 6.15 -13.05
C LYS A 128 -0.08 7.56 -13.59
N ARG A 129 0.28 7.72 -14.86
CA ARG A 129 0.55 9.02 -15.48
C ARG A 129 -0.74 9.77 -15.83
N THR A 130 -1.84 9.05 -15.99
CA THR A 130 -3.09 9.61 -16.53
C THR A 130 -4.28 9.48 -15.59
N THR A 131 -4.13 8.78 -14.46
CA THR A 131 -5.23 8.44 -13.54
C THR A 131 -4.94 8.90 -12.12
N LYS A 132 -6.00 9.21 -11.37
CA LYS A 132 -5.94 9.53 -9.95
C LYS A 132 -5.44 8.36 -9.11
N ARG A 133 -4.80 8.69 -7.99
CA ARG A 133 -4.16 7.76 -7.05
C ARG A 133 -5.12 6.70 -6.48
N ASP A 134 -6.40 7.03 -6.33
CA ASP A 134 -7.38 6.22 -5.60
C ASP A 134 -7.85 4.94 -6.33
N CYS A 135 -7.42 4.75 -7.58
CA CYS A 135 -7.67 3.49 -8.32
C CYS A 135 -6.39 2.70 -8.59
N PHE A 136 -5.24 3.10 -8.04
CA PHE A 136 -3.98 2.40 -8.32
C PHE A 136 -4.01 0.93 -7.91
N GLY A 137 -4.79 0.56 -6.90
CA GLY A 137 -5.00 -0.84 -6.48
C GLY A 137 -5.77 -1.70 -7.48
N ARG A 138 -6.35 -1.12 -8.54
CA ARG A 138 -7.12 -1.87 -9.54
C ARG A 138 -6.20 -2.67 -10.45
N ILE A 139 -6.11 -3.96 -10.17
CA ILE A 139 -5.34 -4.93 -10.94
C ILE A 139 -6.22 -6.14 -11.21
N CYS A 140 -6.34 -6.51 -12.49
CA CYS A 140 -6.98 -7.76 -12.90
C CYS A 140 -5.92 -8.73 -13.42
N MET A 141 -5.96 -9.97 -12.97
CA MET A 141 -5.01 -10.99 -13.39
C MET A 141 -5.67 -12.37 -13.42
N ARG A 142 -5.08 -13.32 -14.13
CA ARG A 142 -5.57 -14.70 -14.09
C ARG A 142 -5.29 -15.30 -12.71
N LYS A 143 -6.27 -15.99 -12.11
CA LYS A 143 -6.10 -16.64 -10.79
C LYS A 143 -4.90 -17.60 -10.78
N LYS A 144 -4.66 -18.33 -11.87
CA LYS A 144 -3.49 -19.20 -12.02
C LYS A 144 -2.15 -18.47 -11.90
N ASP A 145 -2.05 -17.24 -12.40
CA ASP A 145 -0.81 -16.45 -12.33
C ASP A 145 -0.63 -15.90 -10.91
N PHE A 146 -1.71 -15.43 -10.27
CA PHE A 146 -1.72 -15.04 -8.86
C PHE A 146 -1.24 -16.17 -7.93
N LEU A 147 -1.74 -17.39 -8.11
CA LEU A 147 -1.29 -18.56 -7.36
C LEU A 147 0.18 -18.90 -7.64
N LYS A 148 0.62 -18.79 -8.91
CA LYS A 148 1.99 -19.07 -9.32
C LYS A 148 3.01 -18.09 -8.73
N ILE A 149 2.67 -16.81 -8.64
CA ILE A 149 3.54 -15.79 -8.01
C ILE A 149 3.36 -15.72 -6.49
N ARG A 150 2.47 -16.55 -5.92
CA ARG A 150 2.18 -16.64 -4.48
C ARG A 150 1.67 -15.33 -3.87
N GLY A 151 0.83 -14.62 -4.64
CA GLY A 151 0.15 -13.41 -4.22
C GLY A 151 1.03 -12.16 -4.05
N TYR A 152 0.55 -11.22 -3.23
CA TYR A 152 1.28 -10.03 -2.76
C TYR A 152 2.33 -10.43 -1.72
N ASP A 153 3.46 -9.72 -1.65
CA ASP A 153 4.51 -10.01 -0.66
C ASP A 153 4.06 -9.57 0.74
N GLU A 154 3.80 -10.53 1.63
CA GLU A 154 3.28 -10.27 2.98
C GLU A 154 4.36 -9.75 3.94
N SER A 155 5.62 -9.71 3.50
CA SER A 155 6.67 -8.99 4.24
C SER A 155 6.58 -7.47 4.09
N MET A 156 5.79 -6.97 3.12
CA MET A 156 5.49 -5.55 2.98
C MET A 156 4.45 -5.13 4.02
N ILE A 157 4.83 -4.22 4.90
CA ILE A 157 4.00 -3.76 6.01
C ILE A 157 3.65 -2.30 5.81
N GLY A 158 2.38 -2.00 6.03
CA GLY A 158 1.82 -0.66 5.90
C GLY A 158 1.59 -0.24 4.46
N TYR A 159 1.57 1.07 4.26
CA TYR A 159 1.03 1.67 3.05
C TYR A 159 1.99 1.68 1.86
N GLY A 160 1.54 1.09 0.75
CA GLY A 160 2.05 1.30 -0.60
C GLY A 160 3.16 0.35 -1.06
N PHE A 161 3.42 0.38 -2.38
CA PHE A 161 4.41 -0.43 -3.12
C PHE A 161 4.09 -1.91 -3.35
N GLU A 162 3.14 -2.49 -2.64
CA GLU A 162 2.72 -3.89 -2.82
C GLU A 162 2.13 -4.15 -4.22
N ASP A 163 1.36 -3.20 -4.74
CA ASP A 163 0.79 -3.28 -6.08
C ASP A 163 1.86 -3.19 -7.17
N PHE A 164 2.93 -2.42 -6.94
CA PHE A 164 4.03 -2.28 -7.89
C PHE A 164 4.91 -3.53 -7.92
N ASP A 165 5.18 -4.11 -6.75
CA ASP A 165 5.88 -5.39 -6.63
C ASP A 165 5.12 -6.51 -7.33
N LEU A 166 3.81 -6.60 -7.11
CA LEU A 166 2.97 -7.58 -7.80
C LEU A 166 3.07 -7.44 -9.33
N ARG A 167 2.97 -6.21 -9.87
CA ARG A 167 3.10 -5.93 -11.30
C ARG A 167 4.47 -6.35 -11.84
N ASN A 168 5.55 -5.96 -11.16
CA ASN A 168 6.91 -6.33 -11.54
C ASN A 168 7.06 -7.86 -11.62
N ARG A 169 6.47 -8.60 -10.68
CA ARG A 169 6.53 -10.07 -10.66
C ARG A 169 5.66 -10.72 -11.75
N LEU A 170 4.52 -10.12 -12.10
CA LEU A 170 3.73 -10.52 -13.27
C LEU A 170 4.50 -10.29 -14.58
N GLU A 171 5.19 -9.17 -14.72
CA GLU A 171 6.06 -8.88 -15.87
C GLU A 171 7.23 -9.85 -15.96
N LEU A 172 7.88 -10.19 -14.83
CA LEU A 172 8.92 -11.23 -14.77
C LEU A 172 8.39 -12.62 -15.14
N LEU A 173 7.11 -12.89 -14.92
CA LEU A 173 6.42 -14.11 -15.39
C LEU A 173 6.14 -14.08 -16.91
N GLY A 174 6.45 -12.97 -17.60
CA GLY A 174 6.18 -12.77 -19.01
C GLY A 174 4.76 -12.31 -19.30
N ARG A 175 4.11 -11.61 -18.36
CA ARG A 175 2.79 -11.00 -18.58
C ARG A 175 2.93 -9.54 -19.00
N LYS A 176 2.22 -9.18 -20.06
CA LYS A 176 2.17 -7.81 -20.57
C LYS A 176 1.17 -6.98 -19.76
N ALA A 177 1.57 -5.77 -19.38
CA ALA A 177 0.66 -4.79 -18.80
C ALA A 177 -0.31 -4.26 -19.89
N LEU A 178 -1.60 -4.35 -19.61
CA LEU A 178 -2.66 -3.66 -20.35
C LEU A 178 -3.23 -2.57 -19.47
N PHE A 179 -3.37 -1.36 -20.00
CA PHE A 179 -3.88 -0.24 -19.23
C PHE A 179 -5.39 -0.09 -19.42
N ILE A 180 -6.11 0.10 -18.31
CA ILE A 180 -7.54 0.46 -18.33
C ILE A 180 -7.64 1.88 -18.90
N SER A 181 -8.15 1.99 -20.12
CA SER A 181 -8.22 3.27 -20.85
C SER A 181 -9.47 4.08 -20.53
N GLU A 182 -10.57 3.40 -20.18
CA GLU A 182 -11.84 4.07 -19.91
C GLU A 182 -11.91 4.62 -18.48
N LYS A 183 -12.07 5.94 -18.36
CA LYS A 183 -12.18 6.64 -17.08
C LYS A 183 -13.44 6.28 -16.28
N SER A 184 -14.49 5.82 -16.96
CA SER A 184 -15.71 5.29 -16.32
C SER A 184 -15.40 4.11 -15.39
N PHE A 185 -14.34 3.36 -15.68
CA PHE A 185 -13.86 2.24 -14.87
C PHE A 185 -12.81 2.66 -13.84
N LEU A 186 -12.62 3.96 -13.58
CA LEU A 186 -11.56 4.48 -12.71
C LEU A 186 -12.12 5.61 -11.83
N GLN A 187 -13.25 5.33 -11.18
CA GLN A 187 -13.91 6.23 -10.24
C GLN A 187 -13.80 5.69 -8.82
N ALA A 188 -13.57 6.59 -7.86
CA ALA A 188 -13.50 6.29 -6.44
C ALA A 188 -14.17 7.43 -5.65
N LEU A 189 -14.67 7.11 -4.46
CA LEU A 189 -15.15 8.10 -3.50
C LEU A 189 -13.95 8.96 -3.03
N VAL A 190 -14.22 10.24 -2.82
CA VAL A 190 -13.21 11.18 -2.34
C VAL A 190 -13.16 11.10 -0.82
N HIS A 191 -11.99 10.79 -0.26
CA HIS A 191 -11.78 10.73 1.18
C HIS A 191 -10.34 11.12 1.56
N ASP A 192 -10.14 11.53 2.81
CA ASP A 192 -8.86 12.00 3.34
C ASP A 192 -7.84 10.86 3.58
N ASP A 193 -6.54 11.17 3.51
CA ASP A 193 -5.43 10.24 3.76
C ASP A 193 -5.42 9.74 5.22
N LYS A 194 -6.01 10.49 6.16
CA LYS A 194 -6.19 10.05 7.55
C LYS A 194 -6.91 8.70 7.65
N GLU A 195 -7.95 8.49 6.84
CA GLU A 195 -8.68 7.23 6.82
C GLU A 195 -7.85 6.06 6.28
N ARG A 196 -6.81 6.32 5.46
CA ARG A 196 -5.90 5.29 4.94
C ARG A 196 -4.96 4.76 6.03
N LEU A 197 -4.70 5.55 7.07
CA LEU A 197 -3.72 5.26 8.10
C LEU A 197 -4.32 4.76 9.42
N ILE A 198 -5.59 5.02 9.71
CA ILE A 198 -6.18 4.80 11.04
C ILE A 198 -6.05 3.36 11.55
N ASN A 199 -6.12 2.36 10.67
CA ASN A 199 -5.98 0.94 11.02
C ASN A 199 -4.61 0.36 10.62
N GLU A 200 -3.69 1.18 10.12
CA GLU A 200 -2.39 0.72 9.61
C GLU A 200 -1.41 0.48 10.77
N SER A 201 -0.59 -0.57 10.64
CA SER A 201 0.29 -1.02 11.72
C SER A 201 1.38 -0.02 12.11
N ASN A 202 2.06 0.61 11.16
CA ASN A 202 3.11 1.60 11.43
C ASN A 202 2.51 2.89 11.98
N ALA A 203 1.40 3.37 11.39
CA ALA A 203 0.71 4.58 11.84
C ALA A 203 0.25 4.48 13.31
N THR A 204 -0.16 3.29 13.75
CA THR A 204 -0.60 3.04 15.13
C THR A 204 0.55 2.80 16.12
N SER A 205 1.75 2.42 15.66
CA SER A 205 2.87 2.08 16.55
C SER A 205 4.00 3.11 16.58
N ILE A 206 4.06 4.05 15.62
CA ILE A 206 5.02 5.16 15.67
C ILE A 206 4.58 6.13 16.77
N PHE A 207 5.42 6.24 17.81
CA PHE A 207 5.22 7.13 18.95
C PHE A 207 5.66 8.57 18.64
N LYS A 208 6.86 8.75 18.10
CA LYS A 208 7.43 10.07 17.76
C LYS A 208 8.32 10.02 16.54
N ILE A 209 8.38 11.14 15.81
CA ILE A 209 9.23 11.31 14.63
C ILE A 209 10.11 12.53 14.84
N PHE A 210 11.40 12.39 14.58
CA PHE A 210 12.37 13.47 14.64
C PHE A 210 13.11 13.60 13.32
N VAL A 211 13.51 14.83 12.99
CA VAL A 211 14.33 15.17 11.82
C VAL A 211 15.57 15.94 12.24
N ARG A 212 16.70 15.61 11.63
CA ARG A 212 17.96 16.36 11.71
C ARG A 212 18.41 16.73 10.31
N PHE A 213 18.60 18.02 10.04
CA PHE A 213 19.08 18.49 8.75
C PHE A 213 20.60 18.33 8.66
N ILE A 214 21.11 17.65 7.63
CA ILE A 214 22.55 17.44 7.41
C ILE A 214 23.08 18.50 6.45
N ASP A 215 22.51 18.53 5.25
CA ASP A 215 22.83 19.47 4.19
C ASP A 215 21.56 19.77 3.36
N HIS A 216 21.68 20.54 2.29
CA HIS A 216 20.56 20.92 1.44
C HIS A 216 19.90 19.72 0.70
N ALA A 217 20.64 18.61 0.53
CA ALA A 217 20.19 17.42 -0.18
C ALA A 217 19.82 16.25 0.75
N LYS A 218 20.24 16.30 2.03
CA LYS A 218 20.16 15.18 2.97
C LYS A 218 19.62 15.61 4.33
N SER A 219 18.71 14.80 4.85
CA SER A 219 18.21 14.87 6.22
C SER A 219 18.34 13.50 6.87
N GLU A 220 18.33 13.44 8.20
CA GLU A 220 18.26 12.20 8.94
C GLU A 220 16.94 12.15 9.71
N LEU A 221 16.22 11.04 9.54
CA LEU A 221 14.99 10.77 10.25
C LEU A 221 15.25 9.78 11.38
N LEU A 222 14.52 9.97 12.48
CA LEU A 222 14.48 9.06 13.62
C LEU A 222 13.01 8.82 13.98
N TYR A 223 12.58 7.58 13.87
CA TYR A 223 11.26 7.11 14.30
C TYR A 223 11.42 6.36 15.62
N LEU A 224 10.62 6.72 16.62
CA LEU A 224 10.49 5.99 17.87
C LEU A 224 9.15 5.27 17.88
N PHE A 225 9.16 3.98 18.21
CA PHE A 225 7.96 3.14 18.30
C PHE A 225 7.56 2.90 19.75
N ASP A 226 6.27 2.67 19.98
CA ASP A 226 5.63 2.33 21.26
C ASP A 226 6.27 1.13 21.98
N ASN A 227 6.79 0.16 21.23
CA ASN A 227 7.47 -1.03 21.72
C ASN A 227 8.96 -0.80 22.07
N ASN A 228 9.35 0.45 22.30
CA ASN A 228 10.73 0.88 22.57
C ASN A 228 11.74 0.59 21.45
N LYS A 229 11.30 0.35 20.20
CA LYS A 229 12.19 0.25 19.03
C LYS A 229 12.39 1.60 18.36
N TYR A 230 13.56 1.82 17.76
CA TYR A 230 13.79 2.97 16.89
C TYR A 230 14.27 2.56 15.50
N PHE A 231 14.01 3.45 14.54
CA PHE A 231 14.56 3.40 13.19
C PHE A 231 15.18 4.75 12.85
N ARG A 232 16.47 4.76 12.51
CA ARG A 232 17.24 5.95 12.19
C ARG A 232 17.89 5.81 10.83
N GLY A 233 17.73 6.79 9.96
CA GLY A 233 18.18 6.68 8.57
C GLY A 233 18.36 8.03 7.90
N LYS A 234 19.35 8.11 7.00
CA LYS A 234 19.59 9.29 6.19
C LYS A 234 18.75 9.23 4.93
N ILE A 235 17.94 10.26 4.70
CA ILE A 235 17.13 10.43 3.51
C ILE A 235 17.80 11.45 2.60
N ALA A 236 17.86 11.15 1.32
CA ALA A 236 18.44 12.02 0.32
C ALA A 236 17.44 12.33 -0.80
N ILE A 237 17.48 13.56 -1.30
CA ILE A 237 16.65 14.06 -2.39
C ILE A 237 17.40 13.83 -3.71
N SER A 238 16.88 12.95 -4.57
CA SER A 238 17.54 12.48 -5.80
C SER A 238 18.01 13.63 -6.70
N ARG A 239 17.15 14.65 -6.86
CA ARG A 239 17.44 15.83 -7.68
C ARG A 239 18.63 16.63 -7.16
N LEU A 240 18.70 16.82 -5.83
CA LEU A 240 19.73 17.66 -5.22
C LEU A 240 21.08 16.95 -5.15
N ILE A 241 21.08 15.64 -4.88
CA ILE A 241 22.31 14.83 -4.98
C ILE A 241 22.88 14.86 -6.39
N ASN A 242 22.03 14.78 -7.41
CA ASN A 242 22.52 14.78 -8.78
C ASN A 242 23.12 16.12 -9.21
N SER A 243 22.64 17.24 -8.67
CA SER A 243 23.27 18.55 -8.91
C SER A 243 24.65 18.70 -8.26
N GLU A 244 25.04 17.83 -7.31
CA GLU A 244 26.40 17.80 -6.74
C GLU A 244 27.43 17.14 -7.69
N SER A 245 26.99 16.47 -8.76
CA SER A 245 27.88 15.75 -9.68
C SER A 245 28.48 16.66 -10.75
N ILE A 246 29.81 16.67 -10.85
CA ILE A 246 30.56 17.39 -11.90
C ILE A 246 30.23 16.90 -13.32
N TYR A 247 29.68 15.70 -13.47
CA TYR A 247 29.26 15.15 -14.77
C TYR A 247 27.91 15.70 -15.25
N ASN A 248 27.17 16.39 -14.38
CA ASN A 248 25.85 16.95 -14.67
C ASN A 248 25.87 18.48 -14.86
N LEU A 249 27.04 19.07 -15.14
CA LEU A 249 27.20 20.52 -15.36
C LEU A 249 26.35 21.06 -16.53
N PHE A 250 26.00 20.22 -17.51
CA PHE A 250 25.26 20.62 -18.72
C PHE A 250 23.99 19.80 -19.01
N PRO A 251 23.94 18.46 -18.78
CA PRO A 251 22.70 17.69 -18.87
C PRO A 251 22.13 17.41 -17.46
N GLU A 252 21.12 18.16 -17.05
CA GLU A 252 20.39 17.84 -15.82
C GLU A 252 19.41 16.69 -16.09
N LYS A 253 19.76 15.47 -15.68
CA LYS A 253 18.81 14.35 -15.64
C LYS A 253 17.79 14.57 -14.51
N ARG A 254 16.76 15.41 -14.75
CA ARG A 254 15.73 15.76 -13.75
C ARG A 254 14.62 14.72 -13.56
N ASN A 255 14.57 13.70 -14.42
CA ASN A 255 13.55 12.66 -14.35
C ASN A 255 14.01 11.53 -13.43
N TYR A 256 13.54 11.54 -12.18
CA TYR A 256 13.69 10.44 -11.23
C TYR A 256 12.38 9.70 -11.10
N GLU A 257 12.45 8.38 -11.03
CA GLU A 257 11.27 7.57 -10.71
C GLU A 257 10.74 7.89 -9.30
N TYR A 258 11.64 8.22 -8.36
CA TYR A 258 11.31 8.59 -7.00
C TYR A 258 12.14 9.80 -6.52
N ALA A 259 11.47 10.75 -5.87
CA ALA A 259 12.10 11.99 -5.39
C ALA A 259 13.08 11.78 -4.23
N ASN A 260 12.77 10.84 -3.32
CA ASN A 260 13.51 10.61 -2.08
C ASN A 260 13.98 9.16 -1.97
N PHE A 261 15.12 8.92 -1.33
CA PHE A 261 15.61 7.57 -1.02
C PHE A 261 16.32 7.49 0.34
N LEU A 262 16.30 6.28 0.91
CA LEU A 262 17.06 5.95 2.11
C LEU A 262 18.49 5.59 1.70
N VAL A 263 19.47 6.33 2.20
CA VAL A 263 20.88 6.10 1.90
C VAL A 263 21.26 4.68 2.37
N ASN A 264 21.86 3.90 1.48
CA ASN A 264 22.23 2.49 1.66
C ASN A 264 21.06 1.50 1.83
N ASP A 265 19.81 1.92 1.57
CA ASP A 265 18.60 1.08 1.65
C ASP A 265 18.43 0.37 3.00
N LYS A 266 18.94 0.95 4.09
CA LYS A 266 18.91 0.35 5.43
C LYS A 266 18.71 1.39 6.53
N TRP A 267 17.84 1.04 7.47
CA TRP A 267 17.70 1.75 8.74
C TRP A 267 18.73 1.22 9.74
N ASN A 268 19.33 2.12 10.52
CA ASN A 268 19.95 1.76 11.78
C ASN A 268 18.83 1.59 12.81
N GLN A 269 18.83 0.47 13.53
CA GLN A 269 17.74 0.11 14.43
C GLN A 269 18.27 -0.40 15.76
N GLY A 270 17.49 -0.21 16.81
CA GLY A 270 17.84 -0.62 18.16
C GLY A 270 16.69 -0.37 19.13
N ASN A 271 17.01 -0.26 20.41
CA ASN A 271 16.04 0.10 21.44
C ASN A 271 16.25 1.55 21.85
N TRP A 272 15.19 2.20 22.33
CA TRP A 272 15.29 3.52 22.94
C TRP A 272 14.73 3.50 24.36
N LEU A 273 15.24 4.38 25.21
CA LEU A 273 14.76 4.57 26.58
C LEU A 273 14.38 6.03 26.80
N LYS A 274 13.32 6.23 27.59
CA LYS A 274 12.91 7.56 28.05
C LYS A 274 13.60 7.89 29.36
N SER A 275 14.39 8.96 29.37
CA SER A 275 14.84 9.64 30.59
C SER A 275 13.95 10.87 30.84
N PRO A 276 13.96 11.49 32.05
CA PRO A 276 13.07 12.60 32.38
C PRO A 276 13.04 13.75 31.36
N ASN A 277 14.18 14.05 30.74
CA ASN A 277 14.34 15.14 29.76
C ASN A 277 14.95 14.72 28.41
N GLU A 278 15.22 13.43 28.20
CA GLU A 278 16.01 12.96 27.05
C GLU A 278 15.55 11.56 26.59
N TYR A 279 15.83 11.22 25.33
CA TYR A 279 15.70 9.85 24.84
C TYR A 279 17.10 9.32 24.48
N SER A 280 17.48 8.17 25.02
CA SER A 280 18.73 7.48 24.69
C SER A 280 18.47 6.39 23.65
N LEU A 281 19.43 6.19 22.73
CA LEU A 281 19.36 5.13 21.73
C LEU A 281 20.44 4.08 22.01
N GLU A 282 20.03 2.83 22.05
CA GLU A 282 20.90 1.68 22.31
C GLU A 282 20.85 0.73 21.12
N ASN A 283 22.01 0.31 20.61
CA ASN A 283 22.09 -0.80 19.67
C ASN A 283 23.12 -1.83 20.15
N LYS A 284 23.26 -2.96 19.43
CA LYS A 284 24.15 -4.06 19.81
C LYS A 284 25.64 -3.71 19.82
N GLU A 285 26.03 -2.60 19.20
CA GLU A 285 27.43 -2.21 18.96
C GLU A 285 27.84 -0.98 19.79
N CYS A 286 26.91 -0.09 20.14
CA CYS A 286 27.16 1.10 20.96
C CYS A 286 25.90 1.66 21.64
N GLU A 287 26.10 2.27 22.80
CA GLU A 287 25.15 3.23 23.38
C GLU A 287 25.43 4.61 22.75
N MET A 288 24.41 5.25 22.20
CA MET A 288 24.52 6.60 21.64
C MET A 288 23.48 7.51 22.28
N ARG A 289 23.95 8.56 22.96
CA ARG A 289 23.09 9.61 23.51
C ARG A 289 22.84 10.68 22.47
N LEU A 290 21.58 10.87 22.09
CA LEU A 290 21.18 11.93 21.18
C LEU A 290 20.77 13.17 21.96
N LYS A 291 21.33 14.32 21.58
CA LYS A 291 20.76 15.61 22.00
C LYS A 291 19.49 15.85 21.20
N LEU A 292 18.36 15.80 21.87
CA LEU A 292 17.04 16.06 21.29
C LEU A 292 16.66 17.49 21.62
N GLY A 293 16.35 18.26 20.59
CA GLY A 293 15.83 19.61 20.70
C GLY A 293 14.33 19.58 20.50
N ILE A 294 13.57 19.97 21.51
CA ILE A 294 12.14 20.26 21.36
C ILE A 294 12.06 21.65 20.72
N VAL A 295 11.66 21.73 19.45
CA VAL A 295 11.44 23.02 18.79
C VAL A 295 9.94 23.20 18.61
N GLN A 296 9.39 24.23 19.26
CA GLN A 296 7.96 24.56 19.26
C GLN A 296 7.47 25.22 17.96
N LYS A 297 8.28 25.24 16.89
CA LYS A 297 7.95 25.88 15.61
C LYS A 297 8.28 24.94 14.45
N ASN A 298 7.59 25.13 13.32
CA ASN A 298 7.74 24.34 12.11
C ASN A 298 9.23 24.20 11.72
N PRO A 299 9.81 22.99 11.70
CA PRO A 299 11.24 22.78 11.43
C PRO A 299 11.72 23.37 10.10
N LEU A 300 10.82 23.46 9.10
CA LEU A 300 11.11 24.01 7.78
C LEU A 300 11.37 25.53 7.79
N GLU A 301 10.80 26.27 8.75
CA GLU A 301 10.98 27.73 8.87
C GLU A 301 12.32 28.12 9.52
N LEU A 302 13.10 27.13 9.97
CA LEU A 302 14.28 27.34 10.82
C LEU A 302 15.59 26.81 10.23
N PHE A 303 15.61 26.36 8.97
CA PHE A 303 16.79 25.70 8.34
C PHE A 303 18.12 26.47 8.55
N ASP A 304 18.10 27.81 8.48
CA ASP A 304 19.30 28.65 8.67
C ASP A 304 19.71 28.88 10.14
N LYS A 305 18.85 28.52 11.10
CA LYS A 305 19.04 28.78 12.55
C LYS A 305 19.21 27.51 13.39
N LEU A 306 19.03 26.32 12.81
CA LEU A 306 19.09 25.06 13.56
C LEU A 306 20.51 24.52 13.67
N ASN A 307 20.84 24.02 14.85
CA ASN A 307 22.08 23.31 15.09
C ASN A 307 22.03 21.97 14.34
N LYS A 308 22.89 21.81 13.31
CA LYS A 308 23.00 20.60 12.48
C LYS A 308 23.25 19.30 13.27
N ASN A 309 23.61 19.41 14.55
CA ASN A 309 23.85 18.29 15.43
C ASN A 309 22.65 17.86 16.29
N VAL A 310 21.48 18.52 16.14
CA VAL A 310 20.30 18.29 16.99
C VAL A 310 19.15 17.69 16.18
N PHE A 311 18.44 16.75 16.79
CA PHE A 311 17.19 16.21 16.25
C PHE A 311 16.01 17.05 16.73
N HIS A 312 15.10 17.37 15.81
CA HIS A 312 13.91 18.18 16.04
C HIS A 312 12.65 17.33 15.90
N GLU A 313 11.78 17.38 16.90
CA GLU A 313 10.51 16.66 16.87
C GLU A 313 9.59 17.26 15.80
N ILE A 314 8.95 16.41 15.01
CA ILE A 314 7.88 16.78 14.08
C ILE A 314 6.57 16.75 14.87
N ILE A 315 5.92 17.90 14.99
CA ILE A 315 4.70 18.09 15.80
C ILE A 315 3.46 18.45 14.96
N ASP A 316 3.64 18.72 13.67
CA ASP A 316 2.53 19.05 12.76
C ASP A 316 1.86 17.76 12.27
N ASP A 317 0.55 17.65 12.47
CA ASP A 317 -0.20 16.41 12.18
C ASP A 317 -0.11 15.98 10.71
N ILE A 318 -0.13 16.93 9.78
CA ILE A 318 -0.02 16.65 8.35
C ILE A 318 1.36 16.09 8.03
N GLN A 319 2.42 16.74 8.53
CA GLN A 319 3.79 16.25 8.36
C GLN A 319 4.01 14.89 9.04
N ILE A 320 3.42 14.64 10.21
CA ILE A 320 3.49 13.34 10.89
C ILE A 320 2.89 12.25 10.00
N MET A 321 1.69 12.49 9.44
CA MET A 321 1.05 11.54 8.52
C MET A 321 1.91 11.28 7.28
N ASP A 322 2.43 12.33 6.64
CA ASP A 322 3.33 12.20 5.49
C ASP A 322 4.58 11.37 5.84
N MET A 323 5.15 11.56 7.04
CA MET A 323 6.32 10.82 7.49
C MET A 323 6.01 9.36 7.87
N MET A 324 4.82 9.06 8.38
CA MET A 324 4.34 7.69 8.60
C MET A 324 4.14 6.95 7.26
N MET A 325 3.53 7.63 6.28
CA MET A 325 3.38 7.10 4.92
C MET A 325 4.73 6.88 4.26
N PHE A 326 5.62 7.85 4.36
CA PHE A 326 6.98 7.75 3.84
C PHE A 326 7.71 6.55 4.42
N PHE A 327 7.63 6.32 5.73
CA PHE A 327 8.26 5.17 6.39
C PHE A 327 7.75 3.84 5.81
N SER A 328 6.44 3.69 5.62
CA SER A 328 5.87 2.47 5.02
C SER A 328 6.33 2.31 3.57
N GLN A 329 6.20 3.38 2.78
CA GLN A 329 6.52 3.38 1.35
C GLN A 329 7.99 3.08 1.08
N ILE A 330 8.92 3.69 1.83
CA ILE A 330 10.35 3.48 1.60
C ILE A 330 10.78 2.05 1.92
N ASN A 331 10.23 1.46 2.99
CA ASN A 331 10.50 0.07 3.37
C ASN A 331 9.97 -0.90 2.31
N ASN A 332 8.71 -0.73 1.89
CA ASN A 332 8.10 -1.60 0.88
C ASN A 332 8.78 -1.44 -0.49
N ARG A 333 9.22 -0.22 -0.84
CA ARG A 333 10.01 0.01 -2.05
C ARG A 333 11.34 -0.74 -2.04
N ILE A 334 12.05 -0.75 -0.90
CA ILE A 334 13.32 -1.49 -0.78
C ILE A 334 13.08 -3.00 -1.00
N ILE A 335 12.00 -3.54 -0.45
CA ILE A 335 11.60 -4.94 -0.67
C ILE A 335 11.29 -5.19 -2.16
N MET A 336 10.50 -4.31 -2.79
CA MET A 336 10.16 -4.39 -4.21
C MET A 336 11.42 -4.37 -5.11
N GLU A 337 12.32 -3.41 -4.89
CA GLU A 337 13.55 -3.29 -5.68
C GLU A 337 14.47 -4.50 -5.49
N LYS A 338 14.54 -5.04 -4.27
CA LYS A 338 15.24 -6.30 -4.00
C LYS A 338 14.62 -7.45 -4.79
N ASN A 339 13.30 -7.65 -4.71
CA ASN A 339 12.58 -8.68 -5.45
C ASN A 339 12.83 -8.54 -6.96
N ARG A 340 12.79 -7.32 -7.50
CA ARG A 340 13.05 -7.01 -8.91
C ARG A 340 14.48 -7.35 -9.32
N LYS A 341 15.48 -6.91 -8.55
CA LYS A 341 16.92 -7.16 -8.80
C LYS A 341 17.25 -8.66 -8.76
N GLU A 342 16.66 -9.38 -7.81
CA GLU A 342 16.81 -10.83 -7.64
C GLU A 342 15.95 -11.63 -8.64
N LYS A 343 15.15 -10.97 -9.48
CA LYS A 343 14.17 -11.57 -10.40
C LYS A 343 13.24 -12.57 -9.69
N LYS A 344 12.87 -12.26 -8.45
CA LYS A 344 12.04 -13.11 -7.60
C LYS A 344 10.59 -13.06 -8.05
N ILE A 345 10.12 -14.12 -8.73
CA ILE A 345 8.74 -14.22 -9.22
C ILE A 345 7.77 -14.62 -8.10
N ALA A 346 8.16 -15.57 -7.25
CA ALA A 346 7.30 -16.12 -6.20
C ALA A 346 7.76 -15.64 -4.82
N VAL A 347 6.81 -15.19 -4.00
CA VAL A 347 7.05 -14.67 -2.63
C VAL A 347 6.40 -15.59 -1.59
N ASN A 348 6.47 -15.23 -0.30
CA ASN A 348 5.78 -15.95 0.78
C ASN A 348 6.07 -17.47 0.81
N PRO A 349 7.32 -17.92 1.05
CA PRO A 349 7.72 -19.32 0.87
C PRO A 349 6.94 -20.32 1.75
N ASN A 350 6.45 -19.86 2.91
CA ASN A 350 5.79 -20.70 3.92
C ASN A 350 4.25 -20.76 3.79
N GLY A 351 3.68 -20.11 2.77
CA GLY A 351 2.23 -19.93 2.62
C GLY A 351 1.88 -18.45 2.54
N PHE A 352 0.70 -18.12 2.02
CA PHE A 352 0.22 -16.75 1.85
C PHE A 352 -1.29 -16.70 1.99
N GLY A 353 -1.86 -15.60 2.46
CA GLY A 353 -3.28 -15.39 2.67
C GLY A 353 -3.87 -16.40 3.65
N GLU A 354 -3.10 -16.78 4.67
CA GLU A 354 -3.53 -17.74 5.69
C GLU A 354 -4.30 -17.01 6.78
N THR A 355 -5.55 -17.42 7.01
CA THR A 355 -6.37 -16.93 8.12
C THR A 355 -7.40 -18.00 8.53
N VAL A 356 -8.10 -17.75 9.63
CA VAL A 356 -9.28 -18.53 10.03
C VAL A 356 -10.51 -17.70 9.74
N PHE A 357 -11.47 -18.31 9.06
CA PHE A 357 -12.79 -17.72 8.81
C PHE A 357 -13.74 -18.05 9.96
N CYS A 358 -14.66 -17.13 10.23
CA CYS A 358 -15.72 -17.29 11.22
C CYS A 358 -16.98 -17.91 10.60
#